data_AF-A0A7Y3H9P4-F1
#
_entry.id   AF-A0A7Y3H9P4-F1
#
_cell.length_a   1.000
_cell.length_b   1.000
_cell.length_c   1.000
_cell.angle_alpha   90.00
_cell.angle_beta   90.00
_cell.angle_gamma   90.00
#
_symmetry.space_group_name_H-M   'P 1'
#
loop_
_entity.id
_entity.type
_entity.pdbx_description
1 polymer ?
#
loop_
_entity_poly.entity_id
_entity_poly.type
_entity_poly.pdbx_seq_one_letter_code
_entity_poly.pdbx_strand_id
1 'polypeptide(L)'
;PLHWYIITGYVIVIIQTALAPRLIIPLAYDSGGVTTSTVTVPLVAALGLGLAESIPGRSAILDGFGLIAFASLFPIMAVMGYAQIGEWRTRRRKQKSKNYKHSAITETPR
;
A
#
# COMPACT_ATOMS: atom_id res chain seq x y z
N PRO A 1 12.50 13.05 -13.08
CA PRO A 1 11.93 11.70 -13.32
C PRO A 1 11.48 10.98 -12.03
N LEU A 2 12.34 10.86 -11.00
CA LEU A 2 12.03 10.15 -9.75
C LEU A 2 10.79 10.68 -9.01
N HIS A 3 10.66 12.01 -8.92
CA HIS A 3 9.54 12.67 -8.24
C HIS A 3 8.17 12.26 -8.79
N TRP A 4 8.05 11.99 -10.10
CA TRP A 4 6.78 11.55 -10.70
C TRP A 4 6.32 10.20 -10.15
N TYR A 5 7.27 9.28 -9.94
CA TYR A 5 6.96 7.97 -9.35
C TYR A 5 6.56 8.10 -7.87
N ILE A 6 7.22 8.97 -7.11
CA ILE A 6 6.87 9.25 -5.71
C ILE A 6 5.47 9.86 -5.62
N ILE A 7 5.19 10.88 -6.44
CA ILE A 7 3.87 11.53 -6.52
C ILE A 7 2.79 10.49 -6.86
N THR A 8 3.05 9.63 -7.84
CA THR A 8 2.12 8.56 -8.22
C THR A 8 1.88 7.59 -7.05
N GLY A 9 2.93 7.20 -6.32
CA GLY A 9 2.81 6.36 -5.14
C GLY A 9 1.95 6.99 -4.04
N TYR A 10 2.15 8.28 -3.76
CA TYR A 10 1.32 9.01 -2.79
C TYR A 10 -0.14 9.11 -3.22
N VAL A 11 -0.41 9.40 -4.50
CA VAL A 11 -1.78 9.42 -5.04
C VAL A 11 -2.46 8.06 -4.84
N ILE A 12 -1.74 6.96 -5.13
CA ILE A 12 -2.25 5.60 -4.90
C ILE A 12 -2.57 5.37 -3.41
N VAL A 13 -1.67 5.75 -2.50
CA VAL A 13 -1.88 5.61 -1.05
C VAL A 13 -3.09 6.42 -0.58
N ILE A 14 -3.28 7.63 -1.08
CA ILE A 14 -4.44 8.48 -0.75
C ILE A 14 -5.74 7.79 -1.18
N ILE A 15 -5.79 7.30 -2.43
CA ILE A 15 -6.95 6.58 -2.96
C ILE A 15 -7.20 5.31 -2.13
N GLN A 16 -6.16 4.55 -1.82
CA GLN A 16 -6.29 3.34 -1.01
C GLN A 16 -6.79 3.64 0.40
N THR A 17 -6.31 4.72 1.02
CA THR A 17 -6.73 5.13 2.37
C THR A 17 -8.23 5.45 2.39
N ALA A 18 -8.76 6.08 1.34
CA ALA A 18 -10.19 6.36 1.23
C ALA A 18 -11.06 5.10 1.06
N LEU A 19 -10.52 4.04 0.45
CA LEU A 19 -11.23 2.79 0.17
C LEU A 19 -11.01 1.68 1.20
N ALA A 20 -9.95 1.78 2.02
CA ALA A 20 -9.55 0.73 2.95
C ALA A 20 -10.44 0.68 4.22
N PRO A 21 -10.58 -0.50 4.85
CA PRO A 21 -11.22 -0.62 6.16
C PRO A 21 -10.48 0.21 7.21
N ARG A 22 -11.22 0.96 8.03
CA ARG A 22 -10.65 1.85 9.07
C ARG A 22 -9.69 1.16 10.04
N LEU A 23 -9.88 -0.14 10.30
CA LEU A 23 -9.05 -0.93 11.20
C LEU A 23 -7.65 -1.23 10.64
N ILE A 24 -7.51 -1.25 9.31
CA ILE A 24 -6.25 -1.60 8.62
C ILE A 24 -5.36 -0.38 8.43
N ILE A 25 -5.94 0.83 8.34
CA ILE A 25 -5.19 2.06 8.06
C ILE A 25 -4.04 2.25 9.07
N PRO A 26 -4.25 2.19 10.41
CA PRO A 26 -3.15 2.36 11.36
C PRO A 26 -2.06 1.30 11.22
N LEU A 27 -2.44 0.03 10.98
CA LEU A 27 -1.53 -1.09 10.74
C LEU A 27 -0.67 -0.88 9.49
N ALA A 28 -1.28 -0.36 8.42
CA ALA A 28 -0.57 -0.06 7.17
C ALA A 28 0.47 1.05 7.39
N TYR A 29 0.10 2.15 8.04
CA TYR A 29 1.02 3.26 8.28
C TYR A 29 2.14 2.91 9.28
N ASP A 30 1.86 2.08 10.29
CA ASP A 30 2.87 1.55 11.21
C ASP A 30 3.90 0.66 10.46
N SER A 31 3.42 -0.17 9.52
CA SER A 31 4.29 -1.00 8.69
C SER A 31 5.24 -0.18 7.78
N GLY A 32 4.82 1.02 7.37
CA GLY A 32 5.69 1.95 6.65
C GLY A 32 6.82 2.47 7.53
N GLY A 33 6.54 2.74 8.81
CA GLY A 33 7.52 3.22 9.79
C GLY A 33 8.63 2.22 10.12
N VAL A 34 8.39 0.91 9.98
CA VAL A 34 9.40 -0.14 10.15
C VAL A 34 10.57 0.04 9.18
N THR A 35 10.30 0.54 7.97
CA THR A 35 11.33 0.76 6.94
C THR A 35 12.18 2.00 7.20
N THR A 36 11.73 2.91 8.07
CA THR A 36 12.45 4.11 8.49
C THR A 36 13.14 3.97 9.84
N SER A 37 13.43 2.74 10.28
CA SER A 37 14.19 2.51 11.50
C SER A 37 15.58 3.18 11.45
N THR A 38 16.15 3.45 12.62
CA THR A 38 17.47 4.08 12.78
C THR A 38 18.60 3.34 12.06
N VAL A 39 18.42 2.05 11.74
CA VAL A 39 19.38 1.22 11.02
C VAL A 39 19.11 1.20 9.52
N THR A 40 17.85 1.16 9.09
CA THR A 40 17.48 1.02 7.68
C THR A 40 17.59 2.33 6.90
N VAL A 41 17.33 3.48 7.54
CA VAL A 41 17.44 4.79 6.87
C VAL A 41 18.86 5.10 6.38
N PRO A 42 19.92 4.99 7.21
CA PRO A 42 21.28 5.25 6.74
C PRO A 42 21.72 4.29 5.64
N LEU A 43 21.31 3.01 5.72
CA LEU A 43 21.66 2.00 4.73
C LEU A 43 21.01 2.29 3.37
N VAL A 44 19.71 2.60 3.34
CA VAL A 44 18.99 2.94 2.11
C VAL A 44 19.49 4.28 1.53
N ALA A 45 19.80 5.26 2.38
CA ALA A 45 20.41 6.51 1.96
C ALA A 45 21.79 6.29 1.33
N ALA A 46 22.65 5.46 1.95
CA ALA A 46 23.97 5.12 1.42
C ALA A 46 23.88 4.37 0.09
N LEU A 47 22.90 3.48 -0.07
CA LEU A 47 22.60 2.83 -1.35
C LEU A 47 22.17 3.85 -2.41
N GLY A 48 21.29 4.78 -2.06
CA GLY A 48 20.85 5.84 -2.99
C GLY A 48 21.96 6.80 -3.39
N LEU A 49 22.84 7.13 -2.46
CA LEU A 49 24.05 7.91 -2.70
C LEU A 49 25.00 7.17 -3.65
N GLY A 50 25.34 5.91 -3.35
CA GLY A 50 26.23 5.11 -4.19
C GLY A 50 25.69 4.85 -5.60
N LEU A 51 24.36 4.72 -5.76
CA LEU A 51 23.73 4.63 -7.08
C LEU A 51 23.79 5.96 -7.84
N ALA A 52 23.56 7.09 -7.16
CA ALA A 52 23.59 8.41 -7.79
C ALA A 52 25.00 8.84 -8.19
N GLU A 53 26.04 8.48 -7.45
CA GLU A 53 27.45 8.76 -7.76
C GLU A 53 27.91 8.12 -9.09
N SER A 54 27.27 7.04 -9.52
CA SER A 54 27.57 6.37 -10.79
C SER A 54 27.03 7.09 -12.03
N ILE A 55 26.18 8.14 -11.85
CA ILE A 55 25.51 8.85 -12.96
C ILE A 55 25.83 10.36 -12.89
N PRO A 56 26.59 10.90 -13.86
CA PRO A 56 26.89 12.33 -13.92
C PRO A 56 25.63 13.20 -13.98
N GLY A 57 25.57 14.27 -13.19
CA GLY A 57 24.46 15.23 -13.19
C GLY A 57 23.26 14.84 -12.31
N ARG A 58 23.39 13.76 -11.52
CA ARG A 58 22.35 13.27 -10.60
C ARG A 58 22.58 13.81 -9.19
N SER A 59 21.54 14.32 -8.54
CA SER A 59 21.63 14.77 -7.14
C SER A 59 21.42 13.60 -6.19
N ALA A 60 22.49 13.19 -5.52
CA ALA A 60 22.45 12.05 -4.61
C ALA A 60 21.47 12.21 -3.42
N ILE A 61 21.24 13.45 -3.00
CA ILE A 61 20.23 13.78 -1.98
C ILE A 61 18.83 13.39 -2.46
N LEU A 62 18.44 13.75 -3.69
CA LEU A 62 17.10 13.41 -4.20
C LEU A 62 16.92 11.91 -4.40
N ASP A 63 17.96 11.18 -4.80
CA ASP A 63 17.86 9.73 -5.00
C ASP A 63 17.86 8.96 -3.67
N GLY A 64 18.67 9.37 -2.68
CA GLY A 64 18.67 8.80 -1.33
C GLY A 64 17.35 9.01 -0.60
N PHE A 65 16.85 10.24 -0.54
CA PHE A 65 15.55 10.52 0.08
C PHE A 65 14.38 9.92 -0.71
N GLY A 66 14.46 9.87 -2.04
CA GLY A 66 13.42 9.24 -2.84
C GLY A 66 13.35 7.72 -2.67
N LEU A 67 14.49 7.05 -2.50
CA LEU A 67 14.53 5.61 -2.17
C LEU A 67 13.95 5.32 -0.79
N ILE A 68 14.19 6.18 0.19
CA ILE A 68 13.55 6.09 1.52
C ILE A 68 12.03 6.21 1.37
N ALA A 69 11.54 7.19 0.59
CA ALA A 69 10.11 7.35 0.34
C ALA A 69 9.48 6.09 -0.29
N PHE A 70 10.16 5.45 -1.24
CA PHE A 70 9.69 4.18 -1.82
C PHE A 70 9.65 3.04 -0.81
N ALA A 71 10.70 2.93 0.02
CA ALA A 71 10.77 1.92 1.07
C ALA A 71 9.56 2.03 2.02
N SER A 72 9.09 3.24 2.31
CA SER A 72 7.92 3.47 3.17
C SER A 72 6.57 3.32 2.46
N LEU A 73 6.44 3.74 1.21
CA LEU A 73 5.17 3.67 0.48
C LEU A 73 4.78 2.22 0.15
N PHE A 74 5.76 1.35 -0.11
CA PHE A 74 5.48 -0.02 -0.55
C PHE A 74 4.76 -0.90 0.50
N PRO A 75 5.21 -1.00 1.78
CA PRO A 75 4.48 -1.73 2.82
C PRO A 75 3.06 -1.21 3.02
N ILE A 76 2.89 0.11 3.04
CA ILE A 76 1.58 0.76 3.19
C ILE A 76 0.62 0.32 2.08
N MET A 77 1.07 0.38 0.82
CA MET A 77 0.28 -0.05 -0.33
C MET A 77 -0.02 -1.56 -0.30
N ALA A 78 0.94 -2.39 0.13
CA ALA A 78 0.76 -3.83 0.20
C ALA A 78 -0.29 -4.24 1.24
N VAL A 79 -0.22 -3.65 2.45
CA VAL A 79 -1.15 -3.94 3.54
C VAL A 79 -2.57 -3.47 3.20
N MET A 80 -2.72 -2.24 2.70
CA MET A 80 -4.03 -1.72 2.30
C MET A 80 -4.62 -2.50 1.11
N GLY A 81 -3.81 -2.80 0.10
CA GLY A 81 -4.24 -3.58 -1.07
C GLY A 81 -4.70 -4.98 -0.69
N TYR A 82 -3.97 -5.68 0.18
CA TYR A 82 -4.37 -6.99 0.70
C TYR A 82 -5.74 -6.94 1.39
N ALA A 83 -5.95 -5.94 2.25
CA ALA A 83 -7.21 -5.79 2.97
C ALA A 83 -8.39 -5.47 2.05
N GLN A 84 -8.21 -4.57 1.09
CA GLN A 84 -9.25 -4.22 0.11
C GLN A 84 -9.67 -5.43 -0.73
N ILE A 85 -8.68 -6.21 -1.21
CA ILE A 85 -8.93 -7.44 -1.98
C ILE A 85 -9.66 -8.47 -1.11
N GLY A 86 -9.23 -8.64 0.15
CA GLY A 86 -9.86 -9.56 1.11
C GLY A 86 -11.31 -9.19 1.42
N GLU A 87 -11.58 -7.90 1.64
CA GLU A 87 -12.93 -7.40 1.91
C GLU A 87 -13.83 -7.57 0.68
N TRP A 88 -13.34 -7.25 -0.50
CA TRP A 88 -14.07 -7.43 -1.76
C TRP A 88 -14.46 -8.88 -2.00
N ARG A 89 -13.53 -9.83 -1.76
CA ARG A 89 -13.81 -11.28 -1.84
C ARG A 89 -14.86 -11.71 -0.80
N THR A 90 -14.79 -11.17 0.42
CA THR A 90 -15.71 -11.49 1.52
C THR A 90 -17.12 -10.96 1.26
N ARG A 91 -17.25 -9.72 0.79
CA ARG A 91 -18.53 -9.09 0.41
C ARG A 91 -19.22 -9.90 -0.69
N ARG A 92 -18.48 -10.32 -1.73
CA ARG A 92 -19.00 -11.19 -2.81
C ARG A 92 -19.52 -12.54 -2.29
N ARG A 93 -18.82 -13.17 -1.36
CA ARG A 93 -19.25 -14.43 -0.73
C ARG A 93 -20.54 -14.27 0.08
N LYS A 94 -20.64 -13.22 0.91
CA LYS A 94 -21.86 -12.93 1.70
C LYS A 94 -23.07 -12.66 0.81
N GLN A 95 -22.90 -11.91 -0.28
CA GLN A 95 -23.98 -11.62 -1.23
C GLN A 95 -24.57 -12.91 -1.85
N LYS A 96 -23.71 -13.84 -2.28
CA LYS A 96 -24.13 -15.11 -2.89
C LYS A 96 -24.91 -15.99 -1.91
N SER A 97 -24.46 -16.06 -0.65
CA SER A 97 -25.17 -16.81 0.41
C SER A 97 -26.53 -16.19 0.75
N LYS A 98 -26.64 -14.86 0.80
CA LYS A 98 -27.91 -14.17 1.07
C LYS A 98 -28.93 -14.42 -0.04
N ASN A 99 -28.53 -14.34 -1.31
CA ASN A 99 -29.42 -14.65 -2.44
C ASN A 99 -29.90 -16.10 -2.39
N TYR A 100 -29.02 -17.06 -2.11
CA TYR A 100 -29.40 -18.48 -1.99
C TYR A 100 -30.44 -18.71 -0.88
N LYS A 101 -30.22 -18.14 0.31
CA LYS A 101 -31.20 -18.22 1.40
C LYS A 101 -32.52 -17.55 1.05
N HIS A 102 -32.50 -16.42 0.34
CA HIS A 102 -33.74 -15.74 -0.07
C HIS A 102 -34.54 -16.62 -1.04
N SER A 103 -33.90 -17.15 -2.08
CA SER A 103 -34.53 -18.06 -3.05
C SER A 103 -35.14 -19.31 -2.37
N ALA A 104 -34.40 -19.94 -1.47
CA ALA A 104 -34.87 -21.14 -0.75
C ALA A 104 -36.07 -20.89 0.18
N ILE A 105 -36.24 -19.66 0.69
CA ILE A 105 -37.39 -19.28 1.54
C ILE A 105 -38.61 -18.91 0.69
N THR A 106 -38.42 -18.33 -0.50
CA THR A 106 -39.53 -18.04 -1.43
C THR A 106 -40.06 -19.28 -2.16
N GLU A 107 -39.28 -20.36 -2.24
CA GLU A 107 -39.65 -21.59 -2.95
C GLU A 107 -40.31 -22.66 -2.05
N THR A 108 -40.47 -22.45 -0.73
CA THR A 108 -41.24 -23.39 0.11
C THR A 108 -42.73 -23.37 -0.30
N PRO A 109 -43.28 -24.47 -0.87
CA PRO A 109 -44.70 -24.54 -1.21
C PRO A 109 -45.54 -24.52 0.07
N ARG A 110 -46.65 -23.78 0.08
CA ARG A 110 -47.66 -23.84 1.15
C ARG A 110 -48.41 -25.17 1.12
#